data_AF-A0A355PFC4-F1
#
_entry.id   AF-A0A355PFC4-F1
#
_cell.length_a   1.000
_cell.length_b   1.000
_cell.length_c   1.000
_cell.angle_alpha   90.00
_cell.angle_beta   90.00
_cell.angle_gamma   90.00
#
_symmetry.space_group_name_H-M   'P 1'
#
loop_
_entity.id
_entity.type
_entity.pdbx_description
1 polymer ?
#
loop_
_entity_poly.entity_id
_entity_poly.type
_entity_poly.pdbx_seq_one_letter_code
_entity_poly.pdbx_strand_id
1 'polypeptide(L)'
;YLAEQYGAGQLLPQSIAERAQVDQWLSFIVTEIEQPLWLQAKHKFALPQDKRVPSVLPTAAWEFQRALLALERRYRGQENLVGDTFTLADLFLTHTLTWATSMKHRLPEPLVAYRARHANRPALARAAEKEQAAAQAT
;
A
#
# COMPACT_ATOMS: atom_id res chain seq x y z
N TYR A 1 11.66 10.48 7.16
CA TYR A 1 11.63 11.56 8.16
C TYR A 1 10.80 11.21 9.39
N LEU A 2 9.47 11.08 9.30
CA LEU A 2 8.64 10.88 10.51
C LEU A 2 9.00 9.62 11.32
N ALA A 3 9.24 8.49 10.67
CA ALA A 3 9.63 7.25 11.36
C ALA A 3 11.01 7.36 12.04
N GLU A 4 11.94 8.12 11.47
CA GLU A 4 13.26 8.39 12.05
C GLU A 4 13.15 9.31 13.28
N GLN A 5 12.41 10.41 13.15
CA GLN A 5 12.34 11.46 14.17
C GLN A 5 11.38 11.14 15.31
N TYR A 6 10.25 10.51 15.01
CA TYR A 6 9.15 10.30 15.96
C TYR A 6 8.77 8.83 16.13
N GLY A 7 9.31 7.93 15.30
CA GLY A 7 8.91 6.52 15.32
C GLY A 7 9.53 5.71 16.47
N ALA A 8 10.46 6.28 17.24
CA ALA A 8 11.12 5.61 18.37
C ALA A 8 11.65 4.20 18.04
N GLY A 9 12.12 3.99 16.80
CA GLY A 9 12.62 2.70 16.31
C GLY A 9 11.54 1.64 16.03
N GLN A 10 10.25 1.98 16.07
CA GLN A 10 9.15 1.03 15.92
C GLN A 10 8.74 0.75 14.46
N LEU A 11 8.98 1.71 13.55
CA LEU A 11 8.54 1.60 12.14
C LEU A 11 9.69 1.40 11.16
N LEU A 12 10.93 1.53 11.63
CA LEU A 12 12.15 1.33 10.86
C LEU A 12 13.12 0.48 11.72
N PRO A 13 13.53 -0.70 11.23
CA PRO A 13 14.52 -1.54 11.91
C PRO A 13 15.84 -0.81 12.17
N GLN A 14 16.64 -1.24 13.13
CA GLN A 14 17.97 -0.64 13.36
C GLN A 14 19.05 -1.27 12.47
N SER A 15 18.89 -2.55 12.13
CA SER A 15 19.80 -3.27 11.23
C SER A 15 19.81 -2.63 9.84
N ILE A 16 21.01 -2.39 9.30
CA ILE A 16 21.21 -1.89 7.92
C ILE A 16 20.57 -2.85 6.91
N ALA A 17 20.69 -4.17 7.14
CA ALA A 17 20.15 -5.17 6.22
C ALA A 17 18.61 -5.15 6.19
N GLU A 18 17.97 -5.03 7.35
CA GLU A 18 16.50 -4.96 7.43
C GLU A 18 15.98 -3.61 6.91
N ARG A 19 16.70 -2.51 7.14
CA ARG A 19 16.40 -1.21 6.54
C ARG A 19 16.41 -1.28 5.01
N ALA A 20 17.42 -1.91 4.43
CA ALA A 20 17.49 -2.11 2.98
C ALA A 20 16.31 -2.93 2.44
N GLN A 21 15.79 -3.89 3.22
CA GLN A 21 14.58 -4.64 2.84
C GLN A 21 13.33 -3.76 2.92
N VAL A 22 13.20 -2.90 3.93
CA VAL A 22 12.10 -1.93 4.00
C VAL A 22 12.14 -1.01 2.79
N ASP A 23 13.30 -0.46 2.46
CA ASP A 23 13.47 0.44 1.30
C ASP A 23 13.15 -0.30 -0.01
N GLN A 24 13.60 -1.55 -0.16
CA GLN A 24 13.25 -2.39 -1.30
C GLN A 24 11.74 -2.56 -1.44
N TRP A 25 11.04 -2.87 -0.34
CA TRP A 25 9.60 -3.04 -0.37
C TRP A 25 8.86 -1.74 -0.65
N LEU A 26 9.28 -0.63 -0.03
CA LEU A 26 8.70 0.68 -0.31
C LEU A 26 8.84 1.06 -1.79
N SER A 27 10.02 0.85 -2.37
CA SER A 27 10.24 1.06 -3.81
C SER A 27 9.29 0.19 -4.63
N PHE A 28 9.22 -1.11 -4.35
CA PHE A 28 8.36 -2.04 -5.10
C PHE A 28 6.88 -1.70 -4.99
N ILE A 29 6.39 -1.37 -3.78
CA ILE A 29 4.99 -1.04 -3.55
C ILE A 29 4.61 0.21 -4.35
N VAL A 30 5.42 1.26 -4.29
CA VAL A 30 5.14 2.53 -4.98
C VAL A 30 5.25 2.37 -6.50
N THR A 31 6.27 1.69 -7.01
CA THR A 31 6.53 1.63 -8.47
C THR A 31 5.74 0.55 -9.19
N GLU A 32 5.43 -0.58 -8.55
CA GLU A 32 4.82 -1.73 -9.22
C GLU A 32 3.36 -1.97 -8.82
N ILE A 33 2.98 -1.72 -7.56
CA ILE A 33 1.61 -1.98 -7.09
C ILE A 33 0.76 -0.72 -7.16
N GLU A 34 1.25 0.39 -6.62
CA GLU A 34 0.49 1.63 -6.51
C GLU A 34 0.38 2.35 -7.86
N GLN A 35 1.45 2.33 -8.68
CA GLN A 35 1.48 2.97 -9.99
C GLN A 35 0.29 2.55 -10.91
N PRO A 36 -0.01 1.26 -11.11
CA PRO A 36 -1.13 0.87 -11.98
C PRO A 36 -2.51 1.22 -11.40
N LEU A 37 -2.62 1.38 -10.07
CA LEU A 37 -3.84 1.89 -9.43
C LEU A 37 -4.02 3.39 -9.73
N TRP A 38 -2.95 4.18 -9.61
CA TRP A 38 -2.98 5.59 -9.99
C TRP A 38 -3.29 5.79 -11.47
N LEU A 39 -2.70 4.97 -12.35
CA LEU A 39 -2.97 5.04 -13.79
C LEU A 39 -4.47 4.81 -14.06
N GLN A 40 -5.06 3.79 -13.42
CA GLN A 40 -6.50 3.55 -13.51
C GLN A 40 -7.33 4.70 -12.93
N ALA A 41 -7.00 5.22 -11.75
CA ALA A 41 -7.74 6.31 -11.12
C ALA A 41 -7.72 7.59 -11.96
N LYS A 42 -6.55 7.96 -12.48
CA LYS A 42 -6.35 9.11 -13.39
C LYS A 42 -7.26 9.01 -14.62
N HIS A 43 -7.24 7.88 -15.31
CA HIS A 43 -7.99 7.72 -16.55
C HIS A 43 -9.45 7.29 -16.37
N LYS A 44 -9.88 6.93 -15.15
CA LYS A 44 -11.29 6.71 -14.80
C LYS A 44 -11.99 7.99 -14.33
N PHE A 45 -11.41 8.71 -13.38
CA PHE A 45 -12.11 9.82 -12.72
C PHE A 45 -11.25 11.04 -12.33
N ALA A 46 -9.95 10.89 -12.05
CA ALA A 46 -9.19 12.00 -11.47
C ALA A 46 -8.72 13.05 -12.48
N LEU A 47 -8.50 12.70 -13.76
CA LEU A 47 -8.15 13.67 -14.80
C LEU A 47 -9.39 14.34 -15.42
N PRO A 48 -9.25 15.54 -16.02
CA PRO A 48 -10.26 16.10 -16.94
C PRO A 48 -10.58 15.11 -18.07
N GLN A 49 -11.83 15.12 -18.55
CA GLN A 49 -12.31 14.12 -19.51
C GLN A 49 -11.49 14.08 -20.81
N ASP A 50 -11.05 15.22 -21.32
CA ASP A 50 -10.26 15.36 -22.55
C ASP A 50 -8.80 14.86 -22.40
N LYS A 51 -8.34 14.59 -21.18
CA LYS A 51 -7.01 14.01 -20.90
C LYS A 51 -7.05 12.52 -20.58
N ARG A 52 -8.24 11.91 -20.51
CA ARG A 52 -8.38 10.48 -20.20
C ARG A 52 -8.09 9.64 -21.43
N VAL A 53 -7.44 8.49 -21.23
CA VAL A 53 -7.09 7.54 -22.29
C VAL A 53 -7.64 6.17 -21.89
N PRO A 54 -8.90 5.84 -22.23
CA PRO A 54 -9.55 4.62 -21.75
C PRO A 54 -8.81 3.32 -22.14
N SER A 55 -8.08 3.33 -23.26
CA SER A 55 -7.32 2.19 -23.75
C SER A 55 -6.16 1.77 -22.86
N VAL A 56 -5.70 2.59 -21.90
CA VAL A 56 -4.67 2.17 -20.94
C VAL A 56 -5.20 1.30 -19.81
N LEU A 57 -6.52 1.29 -19.58
CA LEU A 57 -7.12 0.62 -18.42
C LEU A 57 -6.90 -0.90 -18.41
N PRO A 58 -7.01 -1.64 -19.53
CA PRO A 58 -6.69 -3.07 -19.57
C PRO A 58 -5.23 -3.35 -19.23
N THR A 59 -4.30 -2.56 -19.75
CA THR A 59 -2.86 -2.68 -19.46
C THR A 59 -2.58 -2.45 -17.98
N ALA A 60 -3.12 -1.37 -17.42
CA ALA A 60 -2.93 -1.04 -16.01
C ALA A 60 -3.51 -2.14 -15.09
N ALA A 61 -4.66 -2.72 -15.44
CA ALA A 61 -5.22 -3.84 -14.69
C ALA A 61 -4.33 -5.08 -14.77
N TRP A 62 -3.76 -5.38 -15.94
CA TRP A 62 -2.82 -6.49 -16.12
C TRP A 62 -1.51 -6.27 -15.35
N GLU A 63 -0.94 -5.06 -15.38
CA GLU A 63 0.27 -4.70 -14.63
C GLU A 63 0.07 -4.87 -13.12
N PHE A 64 -1.07 -4.43 -12.59
CA PHE A 64 -1.41 -4.64 -11.19
C PHE A 64 -1.47 -6.13 -10.82
N GLN A 65 -2.11 -6.96 -11.64
CA GLN A 65 -2.19 -8.41 -11.40
C GLN A 65 -0.79 -9.06 -11.47
N ARG A 66 0.05 -8.63 -12.42
CA ARG A 66 1.44 -9.10 -12.52
C ARG A 66 2.25 -8.74 -11.27
N ALA A 67 2.09 -7.52 -10.76
CA ALA A 67 2.75 -7.08 -9.52
C ALA A 67 2.25 -7.85 -8.29
N LEU A 68 0.95 -8.16 -8.19
CA LEU A 68 0.40 -8.99 -7.12
C LEU A 68 1.01 -10.41 -7.10
N LEU A 69 1.19 -11.03 -8.27
CA LEU A 69 1.83 -12.35 -8.36
C LEU A 69 3.31 -12.29 -7.90
N ALA A 70 4.02 -11.21 -8.23
CA ALA A 70 5.39 -11.01 -7.76
C ALA A 70 5.45 -10.80 -6.23
N LEU A 71 4.50 -10.02 -5.69
CA LEU A 71 4.33 -9.83 -4.25
C LEU A 71 4.11 -11.17 -3.55
N GLU A 72 3.12 -11.96 -3.98
CA GLU A 72 2.75 -13.23 -3.36
C GLU A 72 3.94 -14.20 -3.29
N ARG A 73 4.71 -14.32 -4.38
CA ARG A 73 5.92 -15.15 -4.44
C ARG A 73 7.00 -14.74 -3.44
N ARG A 74 7.12 -13.45 -3.14
CA ARG A 74 8.19 -12.91 -2.28
C ARG A 74 7.76 -12.76 -0.82
N TYR A 75 6.50 -12.43 -0.57
CA TYR A 75 5.92 -12.32 0.78
C TYR A 75 5.77 -13.67 1.47
N ARG A 76 5.48 -14.75 0.72
CA ARG A 76 5.45 -16.14 1.24
C ARG A 76 4.55 -16.36 2.47
N GLY A 77 3.52 -15.55 2.67
CA GLY A 77 2.58 -15.71 3.79
C GLY A 77 3.11 -15.25 5.16
N GLN A 78 4.20 -14.47 5.20
CA GLN A 78 4.78 -13.95 6.44
C GLN A 78 3.81 -13.05 7.23
N GLU A 79 4.04 -12.79 8.51
CA GLU A 79 3.15 -11.88 9.24
C GLU A 79 3.38 -10.41 8.85
N ASN A 80 4.64 -10.05 8.71
CA ASN A 80 5.15 -8.74 8.29
C ASN A 80 6.08 -8.92 7.07
N LEU A 81 6.36 -7.82 6.35
CA LEU A 81 7.23 -7.86 5.17
C LEU A 81 8.72 -7.96 5.50
N VAL A 82 9.12 -7.49 6.68
CA VAL A 82 10.52 -7.45 7.13
C VAL A 82 10.60 -7.87 8.59
N GLY A 83 11.32 -8.97 8.83
CA GLY A 83 11.49 -9.53 10.18
C GLY A 83 10.16 -9.81 10.88
N ASP A 84 10.15 -9.67 12.20
CA ASP A 84 9.02 -10.05 13.05
C ASP A 84 8.20 -8.85 13.54
N THR A 85 8.47 -7.64 13.04
CA THR A 85 7.80 -6.42 13.51
C THR A 85 7.11 -5.66 12.38
N PHE A 86 6.07 -4.90 12.72
CA PHE A 86 5.35 -4.05 11.77
C PHE A 86 6.20 -2.83 11.40
N THR A 87 6.44 -2.63 10.10
CA THR A 87 7.30 -1.54 9.59
C THR A 87 6.55 -0.59 8.66
N LEU A 88 7.26 0.42 8.15
CA LEU A 88 6.75 1.26 7.05
C LEU A 88 6.34 0.46 5.82
N ALA A 89 7.04 -0.64 5.50
CA ALA A 89 6.67 -1.48 4.36
C ALA A 89 5.26 -2.05 4.53
N ASP A 90 4.92 -2.51 5.75
CA ASP A 90 3.59 -3.05 6.05
C ASP A 90 2.50 -2.00 6.02
N LEU A 91 2.80 -0.79 6.52
CA LEU A 91 1.91 0.35 6.46
C LEU A 91 1.56 0.69 5.01
N PHE A 92 2.56 0.80 4.14
CA PHE A 92 2.38 1.12 2.72
C PHE A 92 1.61 0.01 2.01
N LEU A 93 2.00 -1.26 2.18
CA LEU A 93 1.32 -2.35 1.51
C LEU A 93 -0.15 -2.45 1.95
N THR A 94 -0.43 -2.30 3.24
CA THR A 94 -1.81 -2.33 3.77
C THR A 94 -2.66 -1.22 3.17
N HIS A 95 -2.12 0.00 3.07
CA HIS A 95 -2.79 1.12 2.41
C HIS A 95 -3.09 0.81 0.95
N THR A 96 -2.07 0.40 0.17
CA THR A 96 -2.21 0.13 -1.26
C THR A 96 -3.18 -1.03 -1.54
N LEU A 97 -3.17 -2.10 -0.74
CA LEU A 97 -4.13 -3.21 -0.88
C LEU A 97 -5.57 -2.79 -0.49
N THR A 98 -5.72 -1.88 0.47
CA THR A 98 -7.02 -1.30 0.83
C THR A 98 -7.58 -0.49 -0.34
N TRP A 99 -6.73 0.33 -0.96
CA TRP A 99 -7.10 1.11 -2.14
C TRP A 99 -7.43 0.23 -3.35
N ALA A 100 -6.63 -0.80 -3.62
CA ALA A 100 -6.92 -1.76 -4.69
C ALA A 100 -8.33 -2.38 -4.55
N THR A 101 -8.74 -2.72 -3.33
CA THR A 101 -10.08 -3.26 -3.06
C THR A 101 -11.19 -2.22 -3.20
N SER A 102 -10.96 -0.96 -2.82
CA SER A 102 -11.96 0.09 -3.08
C SER A 102 -12.15 0.30 -4.59
N MET A 103 -11.09 0.09 -5.38
CA MET A 103 -11.11 0.04 -6.85
C MET A 103 -11.65 -1.27 -7.44
N LYS A 104 -12.17 -2.18 -6.60
CA LYS A 104 -12.77 -3.47 -6.96
C LYS A 104 -11.80 -4.50 -7.57
N HIS A 105 -10.49 -4.33 -7.38
CA HIS A 105 -9.55 -5.41 -7.69
C HIS A 105 -9.75 -6.58 -6.74
N ARG A 106 -9.69 -7.80 -7.27
CA ARG A 106 -9.63 -9.01 -6.47
C ARG A 106 -8.21 -9.18 -5.96
N LEU A 107 -8.09 -9.48 -4.67
CA LEU A 107 -6.83 -9.82 -4.03
C LEU A 107 -6.79 -11.33 -3.77
N PRO A 108 -5.62 -11.99 -3.91
CA PRO A 108 -5.41 -13.33 -3.39
C PRO A 108 -5.74 -13.42 -1.90
N GLU A 109 -6.28 -14.55 -1.45
CA GLU A 109 -6.70 -14.77 -0.06
C GLU A 109 -5.60 -14.43 0.98
N PRO A 110 -4.31 -14.82 0.79
CA PRO A 110 -3.26 -14.46 1.75
C PRO A 110 -3.09 -12.95 1.91
N LEU A 111 -3.29 -12.18 0.84
CA LEU A 111 -3.18 -10.72 0.86
C LEU A 111 -4.44 -10.05 1.42
N VAL A 112 -5.61 -10.68 1.29
CA VAL A 112 -6.82 -10.27 2.01
C VAL A 112 -6.61 -10.38 3.52
N ALA A 113 -6.08 -11.53 3.97
CA ALA A 113 -5.79 -11.78 5.39
C ALA A 113 -4.71 -10.81 5.92
N TYR A 114 -3.61 -10.64 5.18
CA TYR A 114 -2.55 -9.68 5.52
C TYR A 114 -3.09 -8.26 5.70
N ARG A 115 -3.84 -7.77 4.71
CA ARG A 115 -4.45 -6.43 4.77
C ARG A 115 -5.39 -6.31 5.98
N ALA A 116 -6.26 -7.28 6.20
CA ALA A 116 -7.22 -7.24 7.30
C ALA A 116 -6.52 -7.16 8.67
N ARG A 117 -5.47 -7.96 8.88
CA ARG A 117 -4.65 -7.95 10.11
C ARG A 117 -4.14 -6.55 10.41
N HIS A 118 -3.51 -5.90 9.43
CA HIS A 118 -2.87 -4.60 9.63
C HIS A 118 -3.84 -3.43 9.59
N ALA A 119 -4.95 -3.53 8.86
CA ALA A 119 -6.02 -2.54 8.86
C ALA A 119 -6.76 -2.48 10.21
N ASN A 120 -6.78 -3.56 10.99
CA ASN A 120 -7.39 -3.60 12.32
C ASN A 120 -6.53 -2.97 13.43
N ARG A 121 -5.36 -2.41 13.12
CA ARG A 121 -4.50 -1.76 14.12
C ARG A 121 -5.20 -0.49 14.67
N PRO A 122 -5.23 -0.26 15.99
CA PRO A 122 -5.88 0.92 16.58
C PRO A 122 -5.38 2.26 16.07
N ALA A 123 -4.13 2.31 15.57
CA ALA A 123 -3.55 3.51 14.98
C ALA A 123 -4.31 3.98 13.72
N LEU A 124 -4.85 3.06 12.90
CA LEU A 124 -5.61 3.42 11.71
C LEU A 124 -6.96 4.06 12.09
N ALA A 125 -7.66 3.50 13.08
CA ALA A 125 -8.90 4.09 13.60
C ALA A 125 -8.67 5.51 14.13
N ARG A 126 -7.62 5.71 14.95
CA ARG A 126 -7.25 7.05 15.43
C ARG A 126 -6.87 8.02 14.31
N ALA A 127 -6.27 7.54 13.22
CA ALA A 127 -5.97 8.37 12.06
C ALA A 127 -7.25 8.83 11.36
N ALA A 128 -8.20 7.91 11.13
CA ALA A 128 -9.49 8.23 10.54
C ALA A 128 -10.32 9.21 11.39
N GLU A 129 -10.32 9.07 12.71
CA GLU A 129 -10.97 10.02 13.63
C GLU A 129 -10.39 11.43 13.48
N LYS A 130 -9.06 11.55 13.37
CA LYS A 130 -8.38 12.84 13.16
C LYS A 130 -8.71 13.44 11.80
N GLU A 131 -8.74 12.64 10.74
CA GLU A 131 -9.13 13.09 9.40
C GLU A 131 -10.57 13.61 9.36
N GLN A 132 -11.50 12.90 10.02
CA GLN A 132 -12.90 13.32 10.12
C GLN A 132 -13.04 14.64 10.89
N ALA A 133 -12.37 14.77 12.03
CA ALA A 133 -12.39 15.99 12.82
C ALA A 133 -11.82 17.20 12.03
N ALA A 134 -10.74 16.98 11.27
CA ALA A 134 -10.17 18.02 10.43
C ALA A 134 -11.11 18.44 9.28
N ALA A 135 -11.74 17.49 8.60
CA ALA A 135 -12.68 17.76 7.52
C ALA A 135 -13.93 18.53 7.99
N GLN A 136 -14.38 18.33 9.23
CA GLN A 136 -15.50 19.07 9.82
C GLN A 136 -15.13 20.50 10.26
N ALA A 137 -13.84 20.76 10.46
CA ALA A 137 -13.34 22.08 10.86
C ALA A 137 -13.07 23.02 9.67
N THR A 138 -13.27 22.55 8.43
CA THR A 138 -13.03 23.29 7.18
C THR A 138 -14.34 23.59 6.48
#